data_AF-A6UY65-F1
#
_entry.id   AF-A6UY65-F1
#
_cell.length_a   1.000
_cell.length_b   1.000
_cell.length_c   1.000
_cell.angle_alpha   90.00
_cell.angle_beta   90.00
_cell.angle_gamma   90.00
#
_symmetry.space_group_name_H-M   'P 1'
#
loop_
_entity.id
_entity.type
_entity.pdbx_description
1 polymer ?
#
loop_
_entity_poly.entity_id
_entity_poly.type
_entity_poly.pdbx_seq_one_letter_code
_entity_poly.pdbx_strand_id
1 'polypeptide(L)'
;MTEHRKVLTIRDPDPELIRQAKIATGRGTGSQALIASAEKMIHQREQIEQMQEQIAQMREQISAYQAVLADAHSAATRLAEVAGQGDIFAPSNPLRLGHRRQR
;
A
#
# COMPACT_ATOMS: atom_id res chain seq x y z
N MET A 1 36.01 -24.12 -33.50
CA MET A 1 34.93 -24.90 -32.85
C MET A 1 33.62 -24.33 -33.33
N THR A 2 32.85 -25.09 -34.10
CA THR A 2 31.58 -24.60 -34.68
C THR A 2 30.49 -24.81 -33.64
N GLU A 3 30.02 -23.73 -33.02
CA GLU A 3 28.89 -23.79 -32.09
C GLU A 3 27.63 -24.25 -32.85
N HIS A 4 27.12 -25.44 -32.54
CA HIS A 4 25.83 -25.88 -33.03
C HIS A 4 24.74 -25.12 -32.30
N ARG A 5 24.25 -24.04 -32.92
CA ARG A 5 23.10 -23.27 -32.43
C ARG A 5 21.86 -24.17 -32.51
N LYS A 6 21.47 -24.76 -31.38
CA LYS A 6 20.30 -25.65 -31.28
C LYS A 6 19.04 -24.80 -31.45
N VAL A 7 18.35 -24.95 -32.59
CA VAL A 7 17.06 -24.30 -32.82
C VAL A 7 16.02 -25.03 -31.99
N LEU A 8 15.52 -24.36 -30.96
CA LEU A 8 14.41 -24.83 -30.13
C LEU A 8 13.10 -24.56 -30.87
N THR A 9 12.44 -25.63 -31.31
CA THR A 9 11.12 -25.55 -31.93
C THR A 9 10.07 -25.96 -30.91
N ILE A 10 9.13 -25.06 -30.62
CA ILE A 10 7.94 -25.39 -29.83
C ILE A 10 6.99 -26.16 -30.77
N ARG A 11 6.61 -27.37 -30.37
CA ARG A 11 5.66 -28.19 -31.14
C ARG A 11 4.24 -27.80 -30.77
N ASP A 12 3.40 -27.65 -31.79
CA ASP A 12 1.97 -27.38 -31.68
C ASP A 12 1.60 -26.25 -30.69
N PRO A 13 2.23 -25.06 -30.77
CA PRO A 13 1.86 -23.95 -29.92
C PRO A 13 0.42 -23.52 -30.22
N ASP A 14 -0.32 -23.16 -29.18
CA ASP A 14 -1.65 -22.57 -29.33
C ASP A 14 -1.57 -21.36 -30.28
N PRO A 15 -2.25 -21.40 -31.44
CA PRO A 15 -2.23 -20.30 -32.41
C PRO A 15 -2.72 -18.99 -31.82
N GLU A 16 -3.68 -19.05 -30.89
CA GLU A 16 -4.24 -17.86 -30.24
C GLU A 16 -3.21 -17.22 -29.31
N LEU A 17 -2.48 -18.03 -28.53
CA LEU A 17 -1.37 -17.56 -27.70
C LEU A 17 -0.31 -16.85 -28.54
N ILE A 18 0.08 -17.42 -29.69
CA ILE A 18 1.04 -16.77 -30.60
C ILE A 18 0.49 -15.44 -31.11
N ARG A 19 -0.80 -15.40 -31.51
CA ARG A 19 -1.44 -14.18 -31.98
C ARG A 19 -1.44 -13.09 -30.92
N GLN A 20 -1.83 -13.41 -29.69
CA GLN A 20 -1.86 -12.47 -28.57
C GLN A 20 -0.45 -12.00 -28.21
N ALA A 21 0.53 -12.90 -28.15
CA ALA A 21 1.92 -12.55 -27.91
C ALA A 21 2.44 -11.56 -28.97
N LYS A 22 2.13 -11.80 -30.25
CA LYS A 22 2.51 -10.88 -31.34
C LYS A 22 1.89 -9.49 -31.16
N ILE A 23 0.61 -9.42 -30.82
CA ILE A 23 -0.11 -8.15 -30.57
C ILE A 23 0.53 -7.42 -29.36
N ALA A 24 0.71 -8.13 -28.26
CA ALA A 24 1.21 -7.56 -27.01
C ALA A 24 2.67 -7.06 -27.08
N THR A 25 3.46 -7.61 -28.01
CA THR A 25 4.89 -7.29 -28.18
C THR A 25 5.21 -6.51 -29.46
N GLY A 26 4.25 -6.36 -30.38
CA GLY A 26 4.44 -5.72 -31.68
C GLY A 26 5.34 -6.50 -32.65
N ARG A 27 5.57 -7.79 -32.41
CA ARG A 27 6.50 -8.61 -33.23
C ARG A 27 5.78 -9.37 -34.34
N GLY A 28 6.42 -9.47 -35.51
CA GLY A 28 5.84 -10.12 -36.69
C GLY A 28 5.85 -11.65 -36.65
N THR A 29 6.83 -12.25 -35.97
CA THR A 29 7.00 -13.72 -35.90
C THR A 29 6.72 -14.25 -34.49
N GLY A 30 6.26 -15.51 -34.40
CA GLY A 30 5.88 -16.11 -33.12
C GLY A 30 7.07 -16.32 -32.18
N SER A 31 8.23 -16.72 -32.72
CA SER A 31 9.46 -16.87 -31.95
C SER A 31 9.93 -15.54 -31.35
N GLN A 32 9.92 -14.45 -32.13
CA GLN A 32 10.27 -13.12 -31.62
C GLN A 32 9.26 -12.63 -30.57
N ALA A 33 7.96 -12.87 -30.79
CA ALA A 33 6.92 -12.50 -29.84
C ALA A 33 7.08 -13.23 -28.51
N LEU A 34 7.38 -14.53 -28.52
CA LEU A 34 7.59 -15.31 -27.31
C LEU A 34 8.83 -14.86 -26.52
N ILE A 35 9.95 -14.59 -27.21
CA ILE A 35 11.16 -14.07 -26.57
C ILE A 35 10.88 -12.71 -25.94
N ALA A 36 10.28 -11.78 -26.69
CA ALA A 36 9.96 -10.45 -26.19
C ALA A 36 8.95 -10.49 -25.02
N SER A 37 8.00 -11.42 -25.04
CA SER A 37 7.08 -11.63 -23.93
C SER A 37 7.80 -12.13 -22.68
N ALA A 38 8.76 -13.06 -22.82
CA ALA A 38 9.55 -13.57 -21.70
C ALA A 38 10.42 -12.47 -21.07
N GLU A 39 11.08 -11.65 -21.89
CA GLU A 39 11.86 -10.49 -21.44
C GLU A 39 10.97 -9.49 -20.67
N LYS A 40 9.80 -9.18 -21.24
CA LYS A 40 8.83 -8.28 -20.59
C LYS A 40 8.31 -8.86 -19.28
N MET A 41 8.04 -10.15 -19.22
CA MET A 41 7.58 -10.83 -18.00
C MET A 41 8.62 -10.76 -16.89
N ILE A 42 9.91 -10.96 -17.20
CA ILE A 42 11.00 -10.85 -16.22
C ILE A 42 11.03 -9.43 -15.64
N HIS A 43 10.98 -8.42 -16.50
CA HIS A 43 10.99 -7.02 -16.06
C HIS A 43 9.75 -6.66 -15.24
N GLN A 44 8.57 -7.14 -15.66
CA GLN A 44 7.33 -6.94 -14.92
C GLN A 44 7.36 -7.60 -13.55
N ARG A 45 7.97 -8.78 -13.41
CA ARG A 45 8.14 -9.45 -12.12
C ARG A 45 8.95 -8.59 -11.16
N GLU A 46 10.07 -8.04 -11.60
CA GLU A 46 10.93 -7.15 -10.80
C GLU A 46 10.16 -5.90 -10.35
N GLN A 47 9.37 -5.29 -11.25
CA GLN A 47 8.52 -4.16 -10.90
C GLN A 47 7.45 -4.54 -9.86
N ILE A 48 6.84 -5.72 -9.99
CA ILE A 48 5.83 -6.19 -9.04
C ILE A 48 6.46 -6.39 -7.65
N GLU A 49 7.65 -6.98 -7.57
CA GLU A 49 8.38 -7.16 -6.31
C GLU A 49 8.65 -5.80 -5.64
N GLN A 50 9.14 -4.82 -6.40
CA GLN A 50 9.38 -3.46 -5.90
C GLN A 50 8.08 -2.78 -5.43
N MET A 51 7.00 -2.90 -6.20
CA MET A 51 5.69 -2.33 -5.81
C MET A 51 5.15 -2.98 -4.53
N GLN A 52 5.33 -4.29 -4.35
CA GLN A 52 4.91 -4.99 -3.14
C GLN A 52 5.68 -4.50 -1.92
N GLU A 53 6.99 -4.27 -2.06
CA GLU A 53 7.81 -3.71 -0.99
C GLU A 53 7.36 -2.29 -0.62
N GLN A 54 7.12 -1.43 -1.61
CA GLN A 54 6.58 -0.08 -1.38
C GLN A 54 5.23 -0.11 -0.66
N ILE A 55 4.34 -1.03 -1.05
CA ILE A 55 3.04 -1.20 -0.38
C ILE A 55 3.23 -1.63 1.08
N ALA A 56 4.16 -2.53 1.36
CA ALA A 56 4.47 -2.94 2.73
C ALA A 56 4.94 -1.76 3.58
N GLN A 57 5.88 -0.97 3.06
CA GLN A 57 6.40 0.23 3.73
C GLN A 57 5.30 1.29 3.98
N MET A 58 4.45 1.55 2.99
CA MET A 58 3.33 2.49 3.14
C MET A 58 2.33 2.03 4.20
N ARG A 59 2.05 0.72 4.27
CA ARG A 59 1.16 0.15 5.30
C ARG A 59 1.75 0.30 6.70
N GLU A 60 3.05 0.07 6.84
CA GLU A 60 3.75 0.28 8.12
C GLU A 60 3.68 1.75 8.57
N GLN A 61 3.94 2.70 7.66
CA GLN A 61 3.81 4.13 7.95
C GLN A 61 2.40 4.53 8.37
N ILE A 62 1.38 4.04 7.66
CA ILE A 62 -0.03 4.29 8.02
C ILE A 62 -0.32 3.75 9.43
N SER A 63 0.15 2.55 9.75
CA SER A 63 -0.02 1.98 11.08
C SER A 63 0.63 2.83 12.16
N ALA A 64 1.84 3.34 11.92
CA ALA A 64 2.53 4.24 12.84
C ALA A 64 1.74 5.56 13.03
N TYR A 65 1.25 6.18 11.95
CA TYR A 65 0.45 7.40 12.04
C TYR A 65 -0.87 7.19 12.78
N GLN A 66 -1.52 6.05 12.57
CA GLN A 66 -2.75 5.69 13.29
C GLN A 66 -2.50 5.54 14.79
N ALA A 67 -1.37 4.92 15.18
CA ALA A 67 -0.99 4.81 16.59
C ALA A 67 -0.77 6.19 17.23
N VAL A 68 -0.04 7.08 16.55
CA VAL A 68 0.20 8.46 17.03
C VAL A 68 -1.12 9.23 17.19
N LEU A 69 -2.05 9.09 16.25
CA LEU A 69 -3.37 9.73 16.35
C LEU A 69 -4.19 9.18 17.52
N ALA A 70 -4.12 7.88 17.77
CA ALA A 70 -4.79 7.27 18.91
C ALA A 70 -4.22 7.78 20.25
N ASP A 71 -2.91 7.89 20.36
CA ASP A 71 -2.25 8.44 21.55
C ASP A 71 -2.59 9.92 21.76
N ALA A 72 -2.57 10.72 20.69
CA ALA A 72 -2.97 12.12 20.73
C ALA A 72 -4.42 12.29 21.18
N HIS A 73 -5.33 11.43 20.69
CA HIS A 73 -6.71 11.40 21.13
C HIS A 73 -6.82 11.05 22.62
N SER A 74 -6.11 10.03 23.10
CA SER A 74 -6.09 9.68 24.53
C SER A 74 -5.59 10.84 25.40
N ALA A 75 -4.52 11.52 24.97
CA ALA A 75 -3.98 12.67 25.68
C ALA A 75 -4.98 13.84 25.73
N ALA A 76 -5.64 14.13 24.60
CA ALA A 76 -6.68 15.17 24.53
C ALA A 76 -7.85 14.86 25.47
N THR A 77 -8.31 13.61 25.52
CA THR A 77 -9.38 13.17 26.43
C THR A 77 -8.99 13.35 27.88
N ARG A 78 -7.77 12.93 28.28
CA ARG A 78 -7.27 13.15 29.65
C ARG A 78 -7.16 14.62 30.00
N LEU A 79 -6.71 15.46 29.06
CA LEU A 79 -6.62 16.90 29.26
C LEU A 79 -8.01 17.51 29.46
N ALA A 80 -9.00 17.09 28.68
CA ALA A 80 -10.39 17.52 28.84
C ALA A 80 -10.98 17.08 30.19
N GLU A 81 -10.68 15.86 30.65
CA GLU A 81 -11.09 15.37 31.98
C GLU A 81 -10.48 16.21 33.11
N VAL A 82 -9.16 16.47 33.06
CA VAL A 82 -8.47 17.29 34.07
C VAL A 82 -8.99 18.73 34.07
N ALA A 83 -9.17 19.33 32.89
CA ALA A 83 -9.73 20.66 32.77
C ALA A 83 -11.17 20.74 33.30
N GLY A 84 -12.01 19.75 32.96
CA GLY A 84 -13.39 19.66 33.45
C GLY A 84 -13.47 19.44 34.97
N GLN A 85 -12.59 18.62 35.55
CA GLN A 85 -12.49 18.46 37.01
C GLN A 85 -12.02 19.75 37.68
N GLY A 86 -10.99 20.41 37.14
CA GLY A 86 -10.51 21.71 37.63
C GLY A 86 -11.61 22.76 37.65
N ASP A 87 -12.48 22.76 36.63
CA ASP A 87 -13.65 23.63 36.57
C ASP A 87 -14.65 23.29 37.67
N ILE A 88 -14.99 22.01 37.93
CA ILE A 88 -15.93 21.60 38.99
C ILE A 88 -15.51 22.10 40.39
N PHE A 89 -14.21 22.20 40.66
CA PHE A 89 -13.68 22.67 41.95
C PHE A 89 -13.44 24.20 42.00
N ALA A 90 -13.57 24.92 40.88
CA ALA A 90 -13.40 26.36 40.85
C ALA A 90 -14.49 27.06 41.71
N PRO A 91 -14.13 28.02 42.58
CA PRO A 91 -15.09 28.72 43.44
C PRO A 91 -16.16 29.50 42.65
N SER A 92 -15.82 29.90 41.42
CA SER A 92 -16.66 30.65 40.49
C SER A 92 -17.50 29.77 39.57
N ASN A 93 -17.40 28.44 39.64
CA ASN A 93 -18.14 27.56 38.74
C ASN A 93 -19.62 27.48 39.15
N PRO A 94 -20.56 27.95 38.30
CA PRO A 94 -21.98 27.94 38.59
C PRO A 94 -22.59 26.53 38.69
N LEU A 95 -21.89 25.49 38.23
CA LEU A 95 -22.32 24.09 38.22
C LEU A 95 -21.78 23.29 39.42
N ARG A 96 -20.99 23.90 40.31
CA ARG A 96 -20.45 23.21 41.48
C ARG A 96 -21.58 22.81 42.44
N LEU A 97 -21.58 21.55 42.88
CA LEU A 97 -22.48 21.03 43.91
C LEU A 97 -22.31 21.84 45.22
N GLY A 98 -23.37 22.57 45.60
CA GLY A 98 -23.37 23.48 46.76
C GLY A 98 -23.21 24.96 46.44
N HIS A 99 -23.09 25.37 45.17
CA HIS A 99 -23.04 26.77 44.79
C HIS A 99 -24.42 27.43 44.97
N ARG A 100 -24.64 28.08 46.13
CA ARG A 100 -25.80 28.94 46.33
C ARG A 100 -25.57 30.24 45.58
N ARG A 101 -26.40 30.53 44.57
CA ARG A 101 -26.55 31.89 44.02
C ARG A 101 -26.92 32.82 45.17
N GLN A 102 -25.95 33.59 45.68
CA GLN A 102 -26.24 34.74 46.52
C GLN A 102 -26.99 35.73 45.62
N ARG A 103 -28.24 36.02 46.01
CA ARG A 103 -29.09 37.03 45.39
C ARG A 103 -28.68 38.41 45.85
#